data_AF-A6JLY3-F1
#
_entry.id   AF-A6JLY3-F1
#
_cell.length_a   1.000
_cell.length_b   1.000
_cell.length_c   1.000
_cell.angle_alpha   90.00
_cell.angle_beta   90.00
_cell.angle_gamma   90.00
#
_symmetry.space_group_name_H-M   'P 1'
#
loop_
_entity.id
_entity.type
_entity.pdbx_description
1 polymer ?
#
loop_
_entity_poly.entity_id
_entity_poly.type
_entity_poly.pdbx_seq_one_letter_code
_entity_poly.pdbx_strand_id
1 'polypeptide(L)'
;METQEPKDSSPPTEQRILSEELISEGKWVKFEKTTYMDPTGKTRTWETVKLTTRKGKSADAVSVIPVLQRTLHHECIVLVKQFRPPMGGYCLEFPAGEGSTQVLGLRLEVVLCMSSVHVAVDK
;
A
#
# COMPACT_ATOMS: atom_id res chain seq x y z
N MET A 1 18.44 -12.58 45.69
CA MET A 1 17.06 -12.85 45.22
C MET A 1 17.02 -12.42 43.76
N GLU A 2 17.38 -13.31 42.85
CA GLU A 2 17.25 -13.06 41.41
C GLU A 2 15.84 -13.48 41.00
N THR A 3 15.06 -12.51 40.52
CA THR A 3 13.74 -12.73 39.97
C THR A 3 13.88 -13.38 38.59
N GLN A 4 13.51 -14.66 38.49
CA GLN A 4 13.42 -15.36 37.21
C GLN A 4 12.15 -14.89 36.48
N GLU A 5 12.32 -14.32 35.29
CA GLU A 5 11.21 -14.12 34.33
C GLU A 5 10.74 -15.48 33.81
N PRO A 6 9.42 -15.72 33.67
CA PRO A 6 8.91 -17.00 33.23
C PRO A 6 9.19 -17.19 31.73
N LYS A 7 10.07 -18.14 31.43
CA LYS A 7 10.26 -18.70 30.09
C LYS A 7 9.01 -19.49 29.70
N ASP A 8 8.07 -18.84 29.02
CA ASP A 8 6.92 -19.54 28.44
C ASP A 8 7.39 -20.30 27.19
N SER A 9 7.66 -21.60 27.39
CA SER A 9 8.20 -22.52 26.38
C SER A 9 7.09 -23.34 25.71
N SER A 10 6.04 -22.69 25.21
CA SER A 10 5.12 -23.33 24.29
C SER A 10 5.69 -23.24 22.86
N PRO A 11 5.57 -24.30 22.03
CA PRO A 11 5.98 -24.22 20.64
C PRO A 11 5.20 -23.10 19.95
N PRO A 12 5.82 -22.29 19.08
CA PRO A 12 5.15 -21.17 18.44
C PRO A 12 3.92 -21.68 17.70
N THR A 13 2.76 -21.22 18.14
CA THR A 13 1.49 -21.57 17.52
C THR A 13 1.40 -20.83 16.18
N GLU A 14 0.93 -21.53 15.13
CA GLU A 14 0.79 -20.95 13.80
C GLU A 14 -0.18 -19.77 13.82
N GLN A 15 0.26 -18.61 13.32
CA GLN A 15 -0.60 -17.43 13.29
C GLN A 15 -1.62 -17.57 12.17
N ARG A 16 -2.88 -17.32 12.49
CA ARG A 16 -3.96 -17.39 11.52
C ARG A 16 -5.10 -16.46 11.86
N ILE A 17 -5.84 -16.06 10.83
CA ILE A 17 -7.10 -15.34 10.98
C ILE A 17 -8.16 -16.34 11.46
N LEU A 18 -8.88 -15.98 12.52
CA LEU A 18 -9.93 -16.79 13.12
C LEU A 18 -11.31 -16.34 12.65
N SER A 19 -11.56 -15.02 12.61
CA SER A 19 -12.80 -14.44 12.12
C SER A 19 -12.58 -13.03 11.59
N GLU A 20 -13.50 -12.60 10.72
CA GLU A 20 -13.58 -11.23 10.20
C GLU A 20 -15.03 -10.78 10.30
N GLU A 21 -15.26 -9.73 11.09
CA GLU A 21 -16.60 -9.20 11.38
C GLU A 21 -16.74 -7.82 10.75
N LEU A 22 -17.75 -7.63 9.91
CA LEU A 22 -18.00 -6.34 9.26
C LEU A 22 -18.49 -5.31 10.30
N ILE A 23 -17.79 -4.17 10.39
CA ILE A 23 -18.21 -3.02 11.20
C ILE A 23 -19.01 -2.04 10.33
N SER A 24 -18.48 -1.70 9.16
CA SER A 24 -19.10 -0.75 8.24
C SER A 24 -18.65 -0.98 6.81
N GLU A 25 -19.54 -0.75 5.84
CA GLU A 25 -19.25 -0.90 4.42
C GLU A 25 -19.70 0.35 3.65
N GLY A 26 -18.75 0.97 2.96
CA GLY A 26 -19.02 1.99 1.96
C GLY A 26 -18.89 1.45 0.55
N LYS A 27 -19.17 2.30 -0.45
CA LYS A 27 -19.11 1.90 -1.86
C LYS A 27 -17.73 1.38 -2.30
N TRP A 28 -16.65 1.96 -1.78
CA TRP A 28 -15.27 1.70 -2.24
C TRP A 28 -14.40 0.98 -1.21
N VAL A 29 -14.76 1.07 0.07
CA VAL A 29 -13.96 0.60 1.21
C VAL A 29 -14.90 0.01 2.27
N LYS A 30 -14.47 -1.08 2.90
CA LYS A 30 -15.12 -1.67 4.08
C LYS A 30 -14.16 -1.74 5.26
N PHE A 31 -14.74 -1.67 6.45
CA PHE A 31 -14.06 -1.68 7.73
C PHE A 31 -14.50 -2.91 8.54
N GLU A 32 -13.53 -3.71 8.96
CA GLU A 32 -13.74 -5.01 9.59
C GLU A 32 -12.94 -5.12 10.88
N LYS A 33 -13.47 -5.89 11.84
CA LYS A 33 -12.72 -6.38 12.99
C LYS A 33 -12.18 -7.76 12.66
N THR A 34 -10.85 -7.89 12.62
CA THR A 34 -10.17 -9.17 12.38
C THR A 34 -9.74 -9.75 13.71
N THR A 35 -10.22 -10.96 14.02
CA THR A 35 -9.74 -11.74 15.17
C THR A 35 -8.68 -12.73 14.69
N TYR A 36 -7.51 -12.74 15.32
CA TYR A 36 -6.39 -13.60 14.94
C TYR A 36 -5.74 -14.28 16.15
N MET A 37 -5.03 -15.38 15.88
CA MET A 37 -4.20 -16.08 16.84
C MET A 37 -2.76 -15.59 16.71
N ASP A 38 -2.17 -15.15 17.82
CA ASP A 38 -0.78 -14.72 17.86
C ASP A 38 0.19 -15.92 18.02
N PRO A 39 1.52 -15.72 17.91
CA PRO A 39 2.49 -16.82 18.04
C PRO A 39 2.49 -17.49 19.42
N THR A 40 1.96 -16.82 20.46
CA THR A 40 1.84 -17.34 21.83
C THR A 40 0.55 -18.15 22.04
N GLY A 41 -0.28 -18.27 20.99
CA GLY A 41 -1.58 -18.94 21.04
C GLY A 41 -2.70 -18.07 21.61
N LYS A 42 -2.43 -16.79 21.90
CA LYS A 42 -3.43 -15.86 22.45
C LYS A 42 -4.27 -15.24 21.33
N THR A 43 -5.58 -15.17 21.57
CA THR A 43 -6.52 -14.49 20.67
C THR A 43 -6.43 -12.98 20.83
N ARG A 44 -6.31 -12.27 19.70
CA ARG A 44 -6.27 -10.80 19.63
C ARG A 44 -7.18 -10.29 18.54
N THR A 45 -7.51 -9.00 18.64
CA THR A 45 -8.36 -8.30 17.66
C THR A 45 -7.60 -7.15 17.03
N TRP A 46 -7.85 -6.91 15.75
CA TRP A 46 -7.29 -5.81 14.97
C TRP A 46 -8.38 -5.15 14.11
N GLU A 47 -8.22 -3.86 13.82
CA GLU A 47 -9.09 -3.10 12.93
C GLU A 47 -8.49 -3.07 11.52
N THR A 48 -9.24 -3.60 10.55
CA THR A 48 -8.77 -3.83 9.19
C THR A 48 -9.63 -3.07 8.19
N VAL A 49 -8.99 -2.47 7.19
CA VAL A 49 -9.65 -1.79 6.08
C VAL A 49 -9.39 -2.57 4.79
N LYS A 50 -10.43 -2.81 3.99
CA LYS A 50 -10.33 -3.51 2.69
C LYS A 50 -11.08 -2.78 1.60
N LEU A 51 -10.63 -2.93 0.35
CA LEU A 51 -11.37 -2.46 -0.82
C LEU A 51 -12.55 -3.39 -1.13
N THR A 52 -13.71 -2.82 -1.43
CA THR A 52 -14.93 -3.58 -1.83
C THR A 52 -14.90 -4.03 -3.29
N THR A 53 -14.00 -3.46 -4.10
CA THR A 53 -13.89 -3.73 -5.54
C THR A 53 -13.05 -4.97 -5.88
N ARG A 54 -12.44 -5.61 -4.88
CA ARG A 54 -11.59 -6.79 -5.07
C ARG A 54 -12.42 -8.00 -5.51
N LYS A 55 -12.33 -8.37 -6.79
CA LYS A 55 -12.99 -9.56 -7.38
C LYS A 55 -11.98 -10.63 -7.78
N GLY A 56 -11.52 -11.45 -6.84
CA GLY A 56 -10.71 -12.64 -7.12
C GLY A 56 -9.35 -12.38 -7.79
N LYS A 57 -8.86 -11.13 -7.79
CA LYS A 57 -7.56 -10.74 -8.33
C LYS A 57 -6.45 -11.07 -7.33
N SER A 58 -5.26 -11.42 -7.83
CA SER A 58 -4.08 -11.69 -7.01
C SER A 58 -3.63 -10.46 -6.21
N ALA A 59 -3.78 -9.26 -6.79
CA ALA A 59 -3.49 -7.98 -6.17
C ALA A 59 -4.61 -6.96 -6.45
N ASP A 60 -4.73 -5.95 -5.59
CA ASP A 60 -5.74 -4.91 -5.70
C ASP A 60 -5.36 -3.82 -6.71
N ALA A 61 -4.08 -3.48 -6.78
CA ALA A 61 -3.55 -2.47 -7.69
C ALA A 61 -2.12 -2.79 -8.10
N VAL A 62 -1.67 -2.13 -9.17
CA VAL A 62 -0.28 -2.16 -9.64
C VAL A 62 0.29 -0.75 -9.52
N SER A 63 1.55 -0.66 -9.08
CA SER A 63 2.37 0.55 -9.17
C SER A 63 3.49 0.29 -10.17
N VAL A 64 3.68 1.20 -11.12
CA VAL A 64 4.69 1.10 -12.17
C VAL A 64 5.89 1.94 -11.76
N ILE A 65 7.10 1.40 -11.90
CA ILE A 65 8.35 2.16 -11.75
C ILE A 65 8.90 2.40 -13.16
N PRO A 66 8.47 3.48 -13.84
CA PRO A 66 8.92 3.78 -15.20
C PRO A 66 10.33 4.38 -15.19
N VAL A 67 11.29 3.64 -15.71
CA VAL A 67 12.66 4.14 -15.95
C VAL A 67 12.74 4.63 -17.40
N LEU A 68 12.88 5.94 -17.57
CA LEU A 68 13.11 6.58 -18.86
C LEU A 68 14.61 6.59 -19.17
N GLN A 69 15.00 5.77 -20.13
CA GLN A 69 16.37 5.68 -20.63
C GLN A 69 16.53 6.52 -21.89
N ARG A 70 17.59 7.34 -21.94
CA ARG A 70 17.91 8.22 -23.08
C ARG A 70 19.41 8.14 -23.36
N THR A 71 19.81 8.03 -24.62
CA THR A 71 21.19 7.70 -25.04
C THR A 71 22.28 8.62 -24.47
N LEU A 72 21.98 9.91 -24.25
CA LEU A 72 22.94 10.92 -23.78
C LEU A 72 22.48 11.62 -22.49
N HIS A 73 21.52 11.05 -21.77
CA HIS A 73 21.05 11.61 -20.50
C HIS A 73 21.06 10.54 -19.41
N HIS A 74 21.01 11.00 -18.17
CA HIS A 74 20.82 10.11 -17.03
C HIS A 74 19.45 9.47 -17.08
N GLU A 75 19.36 8.30 -16.45
CA GLU A 75 18.07 7.65 -16.25
C GLU A 75 17.17 8.54 -15.40
N CYS A 76 15.91 8.61 -15.79
CA CYS A 76 14.91 9.39 -15.09
C CYS A 76 13.73 8.52 -14.70
N ILE A 77 13.17 8.78 -13.52
CA ILE A 77 11.93 8.19 -13.06
C ILE A 77 10.78 9.11 -13.43
N VAL A 78 9.78 8.55 -14.08
CA VAL A 78 8.55 9.28 -14.41
C VAL A 78 7.56 9.17 -13.25
N LEU A 79 7.07 10.32 -12.78
CA LEU A 79 6.07 10.42 -11.72
C LEU A 79 4.81 11.13 -12.23
N VAL A 80 3.70 10.94 -11.52
CA VAL A 80 2.45 11.65 -11.76
C VAL A 80 2.13 12.55 -10.58
N LYS A 81 1.58 13.73 -10.88
CA LYS A 81 1.04 14.66 -9.89
C LYS A 81 -0.48 14.58 -9.94
N GLN A 82 -1.11 14.19 -8.84
CA GLN A 82 -2.56 14.06 -8.78
C GLN A 82 -3.09 14.54 -7.43
N PHE A 83 -4.24 15.23 -7.44
CA PHE A 83 -4.95 15.56 -6.21
C PHE A 83 -5.53 14.29 -5.59
N ARG A 84 -5.20 14.03 -4.33
CA ARG A 84 -5.69 12.90 -3.54
C ARG A 84 -6.68 13.40 -2.49
N PRO A 85 -8.00 13.20 -2.67
CA PRO A 85 -8.99 13.61 -1.69
C PRO A 85 -8.73 13.12 -0.26
N PRO A 86 -8.24 11.87 -0.02
CA PRO A 86 -7.92 11.43 1.35
C PRO A 86 -6.80 12.23 2.03
N MET A 87 -5.91 12.85 1.25
CA MET A 87 -4.82 13.70 1.75
C MET A 87 -5.17 15.19 1.74
N GLY A 88 -6.27 15.58 1.09
CA GLY A 88 -6.65 16.98 0.92
C GLY A 88 -5.66 17.81 0.09
N GLY A 89 -4.83 17.18 -0.75
CA GLY A 89 -3.75 17.87 -1.48
C GLY A 89 -3.23 17.12 -2.70
N TYR A 90 -2.28 17.73 -3.42
CA TYR A 90 -1.57 17.11 -4.53
C TYR A 90 -0.44 16.22 -4.03
N CYS A 91 -0.38 15.00 -4.56
CA CYS A 91 0.67 14.03 -4.29
C CYS A 91 1.51 13.79 -5.55
N LEU A 92 2.81 13.58 -5.35
CA LEU A 92 3.70 13.02 -6.37
C LEU A 92 3.84 11.53 -6.10
N GLU A 93 3.50 10.70 -7.09
CA GLU A 93 3.47 9.26 -6.93
C GLU A 93 3.88 8.55 -8.22
N PHE A 94 4.20 7.26 -8.08
CA PHE A 94 4.38 6.39 -9.23
C PHE A 94 3.05 6.24 -9.98
N PRO A 95 3.07 6.13 -11.32
CA PRO A 95 1.88 5.76 -12.06
C PRO A 95 1.32 4.44 -11.51
N ALA A 96 0.07 4.47 -11.05
CA ALA A 96 -0.58 3.32 -10.44
C ALA A 96 -2.02 3.19 -10.91
N GLY A 97 -2.56 1.97 -10.87
CA GLY A 97 -3.92 1.69 -11.28
C GLY A 97 -4.40 0.30 -10.91
N GLU A 98 -5.72 0.11 -10.92
CA GLU A 98 -6.30 -1.21 -10.82
C GLU A 98 -6.04 -1.98 -12.12
N GLY A 99 -5.69 -3.27 -12.03
CA GLY A 99 -5.12 -4.09 -13.12
C GLY A 99 -5.96 -4.28 -14.40
N SER A 100 -7.10 -3.60 -14.55
CA SER A 100 -7.91 -3.56 -15.78
C SER A 100 -8.04 -2.16 -16.40
N THR A 101 -7.45 -1.12 -15.79
CA THR A 101 -7.59 0.26 -16.26
C THR A 101 -6.42 0.63 -17.16
N GLN A 102 -6.71 0.84 -18.45
CA GLN A 102 -5.79 1.47 -19.39
C GLN A 102 -5.41 2.85 -18.84
N VAL A 103 -4.11 3.11 -18.66
CA VAL A 103 -3.58 4.41 -18.21
C VAL A 103 -3.63 5.39 -19.38
N LEU A 104 -4.85 5.72 -19.85
CA LEU A 104 -5.06 6.73 -20.89
C LEU A 104 -5.67 7.96 -20.22
N GLY A 105 -4.84 8.93 -19.90
CA GLY A 105 -5.29 10.24 -19.41
C GLY A 105 -4.54 10.84 -18.22
N LEU A 106 -3.43 10.23 -17.75
CA LEU A 106 -2.58 10.88 -16.75
C LEU A 106 -1.69 11.92 -17.46
N ARG A 107 -1.82 13.19 -17.07
CA ARG A 107 -0.89 14.24 -17.46
C ARG A 107 0.44 13.96 -16.76
N LEU A 108 1.46 13.57 -17.52
CA LEU A 108 2.82 13.50 -16.98
C LEU A 108 3.24 14.93 -16.62
N GLU A 109 3.50 15.18 -15.34
CA GLU A 109 3.92 16.51 -14.87
C GLU A 109 5.35 16.52 -14.33
N VAL A 110 5.95 15.38 -13.96
CA VAL A 110 7.28 15.38 -13.33
C VAL A 110 8.19 14.25 -13.83
N VAL A 111 9.39 14.62 -14.29
CA VAL A 111 10.48 13.72 -14.65
C VAL A 111 11.65 13.97 -13.68
N LEU A 112 12.01 12.95 -12.90
CA LEU A 112 13.11 13.05 -11.94
C LEU A 112 14.36 12.34 -12.49
N CYS A 113 15.43 13.07 -12.82
CA CYS A 113 16.67 12.48 -13.33
C CYS A 113 17.73 12.28 -12.24
N MET A 114 18.34 11.09 -12.18
CA MET A 114 19.15 10.65 -11.03
C MET A 114 20.54 11.30 -10.88
N SER A 115 20.90 12.30 -11.69
CA SER A 115 22.17 13.02 -11.56
C SER A 115 22.08 14.37 -10.87
N SER A 116 20.88 14.93 -10.74
CA SER A 116 20.61 16.19 -10.07
C SER A 116 19.10 16.27 -9.85
N VAL A 117 18.64 16.35 -8.60
CA VAL A 117 17.22 16.52 -8.27
C VAL A 117 16.76 17.90 -8.76
N HIS A 118 16.39 17.98 -10.03
CA HIS A 118 15.65 19.12 -10.58
C HIS A 118 14.18 18.71 -10.56
N VAL A 119 13.46 19.14 -9.53
CA VAL A 119 12.01 19.11 -9.56
C VAL A 119 11.60 20.21 -10.53
N ALA A 120 11.29 19.85 -11.77
CA ALA A 120 10.58 20.76 -12.67
C ALA A 120 9.15 20.90 -12.14
N VAL A 121 8.93 21.89 -11.27
CA VAL A 121 7.58 22.34 -10.92
C VAL A 121 7.18 23.34 -12.00
N ASP A 122 6.39 22.90 -12.98
CA ASP A 122 5.70 23.85 -13.85
C ASP A 122 4.77 24.72 -12.97
N LYS A 123 4.93 26.05 -13.11
CA LYS A 123 4.15 27.07 -12.42
C LYS A 123 2.73 27.17 -12.97
#